data_AF-A0A2W5Z2K6-F1
#
_entry.id   AF-A0A2W5Z2K6-F1
#
_cell.length_a   1.000
_cell.length_b   1.000
_cell.length_c   1.000
_cell.angle_alpha   90.00
_cell.angle_beta   90.00
_cell.angle_gamma   90.00
#
_symmetry.space_group_name_H-M   'P 1'
#
loop_
_entity.id
_entity.type
_entity.pdbx_description
1 polymer ?
#
loop_
_entity_poly.entity_id
_entity_poly.type
_entity_poly.pdbx_seq_one_letter_code
_entity_poly.pdbx_strand_id
1 'polypeptide(L)'
;MSEVRRDEERHARLASFKARLVDGPVLVLPLKNSNYQFNPQTLTPLDGYGTIYPTMRLTDDWGALEVENGGALVRDDASKATVLAKGADIAQLKGDGWRLSLNPGWTIQPGARKGDFTVARPSSSEGATPH
;
A
#
# COMPACT_ATOMS: atom_id res chain seq x y z
N MET A 1 7.12 33.24 15.48
CA MET A 1 7.53 31.95 16.09
C MET A 1 6.41 30.91 15.90
N SER A 2 6.19 30.43 14.67
CA SER A 2 5.16 29.40 14.40
C SER A 2 5.54 28.38 13.31
N GLU A 3 6.72 28.50 12.69
CA GLU A 3 7.15 27.62 11.59
C GLU A 3 7.98 26.42 12.07
N VAL A 4 8.79 26.58 13.12
CA VAL A 4 9.73 25.53 13.59
C VAL A 4 9.02 24.29 14.15
N ARG A 5 7.85 24.43 14.80
CA ARG A 5 7.13 23.28 15.37
C ARG A 5 6.48 22.38 14.32
N ARG A 6 6.13 22.91 13.15
CA ARG A 6 5.46 22.13 12.09
C ARG A 6 6.40 21.13 11.42
N ASP A 7 7.68 21.46 11.35
CA ASP A 7 8.69 20.62 10.72
C ASP A 7 8.98 19.38 11.56
N GLU A 8 9.12 19.53 12.88
CA GLU A 8 9.45 18.43 13.79
C GLU A 8 8.35 17.35 13.84
N GLU A 9 7.07 17.76 13.87
CA GLU A 9 5.95 16.81 13.87
C GLU A 9 5.85 16.03 12.55
N ARG A 10 6.17 16.66 11.42
CA ARG A 10 6.26 15.98 10.13
C ARG A 10 7.40 14.97 10.12
N HIS A 11 8.56 15.34 10.62
CA HIS A 11 9.75 14.47 10.63
C HIS A 11 9.54 13.24 11.52
N ALA A 12 8.98 13.40 12.72
CA ALA A 12 8.67 12.29 13.61
C ALA A 12 7.65 11.32 13.00
N ARG A 13 6.63 11.86 12.32
CA ARG A 13 5.61 11.06 11.64
C ARG A 13 6.19 10.32 10.43
N LEU A 14 7.04 10.98 9.65
CA LEU A 14 7.78 10.38 8.53
C LEU A 14 8.69 9.23 8.97
N ALA A 15 9.46 9.42 10.05
CA ALA A 15 10.32 8.37 10.59
C ALA A 15 9.50 7.14 11.02
N SER A 16 8.35 7.38 11.66
CA SER A 16 7.41 6.32 12.06
C SER A 16 6.84 5.58 10.86
N PHE A 17 6.46 6.30 9.79
CA PHE A 17 6.00 5.68 8.55
C PHE A 17 7.10 4.90 7.86
N LYS A 18 8.32 5.43 7.77
CA LYS A 18 9.47 4.72 7.18
C LYS A 18 9.74 3.40 7.89
N ALA A 19 9.81 3.40 9.22
CA ALA A 19 10.01 2.16 9.98
C ALA A 19 8.89 1.13 9.74
N ARG A 20 7.67 1.58 9.47
CA ARG A 20 6.52 0.72 9.25
C ARG A 20 6.36 0.23 7.80
N LEU A 21 6.66 1.09 6.84
CA LEU A 21 6.45 0.89 5.40
C LEU A 21 7.71 0.44 4.64
N VAL A 22 8.88 0.43 5.28
CA VAL A 22 10.14 0.01 4.66
C VAL A 22 10.80 -1.12 5.44
N ASP A 23 10.84 -1.01 6.77
CA ASP A 23 11.45 -2.01 7.65
C ASP A 23 10.46 -3.12 8.05
N GLY A 24 9.18 -2.78 8.10
CA GLY A 24 8.09 -3.67 8.44
C GLY A 24 7.48 -4.44 7.25
N PRO A 25 6.58 -5.39 7.54
CA PRO A 25 5.82 -6.11 6.52
C PRO A 25 4.90 -5.17 5.75
N VAL A 26 5.01 -5.18 4.43
CA VAL A 26 4.22 -4.30 3.55
C VAL A 26 3.48 -5.00 2.44
N LEU A 27 2.32 -4.46 2.07
CA LEU A 27 1.54 -4.92 0.94
C LEU A 27 1.82 -4.02 -0.26
N VAL A 28 2.40 -4.61 -1.29
CA VAL A 28 2.72 -3.99 -2.58
C VAL A 28 1.58 -4.24 -3.56
N LEU A 29 1.06 -3.18 -4.16
CA LEU A 29 0.03 -3.23 -5.18
C LEU A 29 0.63 -2.72 -6.49
N PRO A 30 0.75 -3.58 -7.51
CA PRO A 30 1.20 -3.15 -8.82
C PRO A 30 0.15 -2.22 -9.44
N LEU A 31 0.61 -1.08 -9.98
CA LEU A 31 -0.25 -0.13 -10.66
C LEU A 31 -0.05 -0.31 -12.17
N LYS A 32 -1.08 -0.81 -12.86
CA LYS A 32 -1.06 -1.02 -14.33
C LYS A 32 -2.04 -0.10 -15.05
N ASN A 33 -3.30 -0.13 -14.66
CA ASN A 33 -4.37 0.73 -15.19
C ASN A 33 -5.13 1.34 -14.02
N SER A 34 -4.38 1.95 -13.10
CA SER A 34 -4.92 2.37 -11.82
C SER A 34 -5.44 3.79 -11.90
N ASN A 35 -6.65 3.99 -11.39
CA ASN A 35 -7.18 5.31 -11.12
C ASN A 35 -7.10 5.57 -9.62
N TYR A 36 -6.35 6.60 -9.22
CA TYR A 36 -6.17 6.96 -7.83
C TYR A 36 -6.66 8.40 -7.58
N GLN A 37 -7.44 8.56 -6.53
CA GLN A 37 -7.99 9.80 -6.02
C GLN A 37 -7.39 10.06 -4.64
N PHE A 38 -6.72 11.18 -4.51
CA PHE A 38 -6.00 11.56 -3.30
C PHE A 38 -5.92 13.08 -3.23
N ASN A 39 -5.54 13.59 -2.07
CA ASN A 39 -5.36 15.02 -1.88
C ASN A 39 -3.88 15.39 -2.07
N PRO A 40 -3.50 16.12 -3.13
CA PRO A 40 -2.11 16.50 -3.37
C PRO A 40 -1.54 17.41 -2.27
N GLN A 41 -2.40 18.07 -1.50
CA GLN A 41 -2.01 18.98 -0.42
C GLN A 41 -1.54 18.25 0.85
N THR A 42 -1.83 16.95 1.00
CA THR A 42 -1.47 16.15 2.18
C THR A 42 -0.32 15.18 1.91
N LEU A 43 0.23 15.20 0.70
CA LEU A 43 1.35 14.35 0.30
C LEU A 43 2.61 14.73 1.05
N THR A 44 3.37 13.71 1.45
CA THR A 44 4.67 13.91 2.07
C THR A 44 5.72 13.08 1.35
N PRO A 45 6.65 13.69 0.61
CA PRO A 45 7.72 12.95 -0.06
C PRO A 45 8.61 12.25 0.97
N LEU A 46 8.95 10.99 0.69
CA LEU A 46 9.88 10.17 1.45
C LEU A 46 11.14 9.96 0.62
N ASP A 47 12.18 10.73 0.96
CA ASP A 47 13.44 10.77 0.23
C ASP A 47 14.05 9.38 0.03
N GLY A 48 14.30 9.02 -1.24
CA GLY A 48 14.86 7.74 -1.66
C GLY A 48 13.87 6.56 -1.80
N TYR A 49 12.60 6.72 -1.46
CA TYR A 49 11.61 5.64 -1.51
C TYR A 49 10.36 5.95 -2.35
N GLY A 50 9.87 7.19 -2.29
CA GLY A 50 8.67 7.61 -3.00
C GLY A 50 7.92 8.71 -2.26
N THR A 51 6.59 8.75 -2.35
CA THR A 51 5.74 9.73 -1.68
C THR A 51 4.70 9.04 -0.80
N ILE A 52 4.49 9.55 0.42
CA ILE A 52 3.49 9.05 1.37
C ILE A 52 2.16 9.79 1.17
N TYR A 53 1.12 9.01 0.99
CA TYR A 53 -0.27 9.39 0.76
C TYR A 53 -1.07 8.97 2.00
N PRO A 54 -1.37 9.90 2.93
CA PRO A 54 -2.09 9.57 4.15
C PRO A 54 -3.53 9.10 3.88
N THR A 55 -4.19 9.73 2.91
CA THR A 55 -5.52 9.38 2.40
C THR A 55 -5.47 9.21 0.88
N MET A 56 -5.91 8.06 0.39
CA MET A 56 -5.94 7.77 -1.05
C MET A 56 -6.96 6.67 -1.34
N ARG A 57 -7.73 6.83 -2.40
CA ARG A 57 -8.58 5.79 -2.95
C ARG A 57 -8.04 5.39 -4.31
N LEU A 58 -7.73 4.11 -4.50
CA LEU A 58 -7.10 3.59 -5.68
C LEU A 58 -7.93 2.43 -6.22
N THR A 59 -8.20 2.41 -7.51
CA THR A 59 -8.95 1.34 -8.17
C THR A 59 -8.15 0.85 -9.36
N ASP A 60 -7.99 -0.46 -9.50
CA ASP A 60 -7.26 -1.13 -10.58
C ASP A 60 -7.99 -2.42 -10.98
N ASP A 61 -7.42 -3.18 -11.90
CA ASP A 61 -7.96 -4.45 -12.39
C ASP A 61 -8.10 -5.49 -11.27
N TRP A 62 -7.17 -5.44 -10.32
CA TRP A 62 -7.21 -6.30 -9.15
C TRP A 62 -8.31 -5.96 -8.14
N GLY A 63 -8.88 -4.76 -8.21
CA GLY A 63 -9.92 -4.30 -7.27
C GLY A 63 -9.73 -2.85 -6.82
N ALA A 64 -10.10 -2.53 -5.59
CA ALA A 64 -10.03 -1.18 -5.02
C ALA A 64 -9.36 -1.15 -3.64
N LEU A 65 -8.44 -0.21 -3.42
CA LEU A 65 -7.79 0.10 -2.16
C LEU A 65 -8.22 1.48 -1.69
N GLU A 66 -8.86 1.54 -0.53
CA GLU A 66 -9.17 2.78 0.20
C GLU A 66 -8.21 2.93 1.38
N VAL A 67 -7.49 4.03 1.43
CA VAL A 67 -6.57 4.40 2.51
C VAL A 67 -7.13 5.63 3.19
N GLU A 68 -7.39 5.52 4.48
CA GLU A 68 -7.99 6.56 5.30
C GLU A 68 -7.01 7.11 6.35
N ASN A 69 -6.26 6.23 7.02
CA ASN A 69 -5.33 6.61 8.09
C ASN A 69 -4.03 5.78 8.11
N GLY A 70 -3.92 4.74 7.28
CA GLY A 70 -2.79 3.81 7.31
C GLY A 70 -1.55 4.35 6.60
N GLY A 71 -1.75 5.31 5.69
CA GLY A 71 -0.70 5.82 4.80
C GLY A 71 -0.29 4.81 3.73
N ALA A 72 -0.20 5.27 2.48
CA ALA A 72 0.34 4.52 1.36
C ALA A 72 1.62 5.17 0.86
N LEU A 73 2.68 4.40 0.70
CA LEU A 73 3.89 4.81 0.02
C LEU A 73 3.78 4.46 -1.46
N VAL A 74 3.69 5.46 -2.32
CA VAL A 74 3.71 5.27 -3.78
C VAL A 74 5.12 5.54 -4.27
N ARG A 75 5.66 4.67 -5.11
CA ARG A 75 6.96 4.86 -5.77
C ARG A 75 6.95 6.14 -6.61
N ASP A 76 8.12 6.75 -6.77
CA ASP A 76 8.30 7.97 -7.58
C ASP A 76 7.80 7.78 -9.03
N ASP A 77 8.07 6.60 -9.60
CA ASP A 77 7.60 6.19 -10.93
C ASP A 77 6.08 5.90 -11.01
N ALA A 78 5.34 6.05 -9.91
CA ALA A 78 3.94 5.66 -9.76
C ALA A 78 3.61 4.24 -10.26
N SER A 79 4.61 3.33 -10.30
CA SER A 79 4.42 1.99 -10.86
C SER A 79 3.85 0.99 -9.85
N LYS A 80 3.95 1.29 -8.55
CA LYS A 80 3.42 0.46 -7.46
C LYS A 80 3.15 1.30 -6.21
N ALA A 81 2.07 0.95 -5.53
CA ALA A 81 1.72 1.48 -4.22
C ALA A 81 2.08 0.45 -3.14
N THR A 82 2.44 0.92 -1.95
CA THR A 82 2.84 0.07 -0.83
C THR A 82 2.11 0.54 0.43
N VAL A 83 1.45 -0.36 1.15
CA VAL A 83 0.74 -0.05 2.40
C VAL A 83 1.22 -0.95 3.53
N LEU A 84 0.95 -0.55 4.77
CA LEU A 84 1.31 -1.31 5.96
C LEU A 84 0.55 -2.66 5.99
N ALA A 85 1.26 -3.79 5.88
CA ALA A 85 0.63 -5.10 6.08
C ALA A 85 0.71 -5.60 7.53
N LYS A 86 1.46 -4.91 8.40
CA LYS A 86 1.61 -5.26 9.81
C LYS A 86 0.25 -5.25 10.53
N GLY A 87 -0.20 -6.42 10.97
CA GLY A 87 -1.50 -6.57 11.63
C GLY A 87 -2.71 -6.43 10.70
N ALA A 88 -2.47 -6.36 9.39
CA ALA A 88 -3.54 -6.39 8.41
C ALA A 88 -4.10 -7.80 8.27
N ASP A 89 -5.42 -7.90 8.21
CA ASP A 89 -6.12 -9.13 7.94
C ASP A 89 -6.23 -9.31 6.44
N ILE A 90 -5.34 -10.14 5.89
CA ILE A 90 -5.29 -10.46 4.46
C ILE A 90 -6.54 -11.21 4.01
N ALA A 91 -7.21 -11.95 4.90
CA ALA A 91 -8.44 -12.67 4.58
C ALA A 91 -9.64 -11.73 4.45
N GLN A 92 -9.70 -10.68 5.27
CA GLN A 92 -10.69 -9.60 5.20
C GLN A 92 -10.25 -8.44 4.30
N LEU A 93 -9.04 -8.52 3.73
CA LEU A 93 -8.43 -7.49 2.89
C LEU A 93 -8.44 -6.12 3.60
N LYS A 94 -8.19 -6.07 4.91
CA LYS A 94 -8.30 -4.85 5.70
C LYS A 94 -7.08 -4.69 6.60
N GLY A 95 -6.51 -3.49 6.62
CA GLY A 95 -5.40 -3.14 7.49
C GLY A 95 -5.71 -1.95 8.40
N ASP A 96 -4.68 -1.55 9.14
CA ASP A 96 -4.77 -0.39 10.03
C ASP A 96 -4.85 0.89 9.20
N GLY A 97 -6.07 1.40 9.04
CA GLY A 97 -6.36 2.62 8.27
C GLY A 97 -6.32 2.46 6.75
N TRP A 98 -6.40 1.23 6.23
CA TRP A 98 -6.70 0.97 4.82
C TRP A 98 -7.60 -0.26 4.67
N ARG A 99 -8.35 -0.30 3.56
CA ARG A 99 -9.21 -1.40 3.19
C ARG A 99 -9.07 -1.67 1.71
N LEU A 100 -8.77 -2.91 1.39
CA LEU A 100 -8.66 -3.45 0.07
C LEU A 100 -9.93 -4.27 -0.24
N SER A 101 -10.34 -4.25 -1.49
CA SER A 101 -11.44 -5.02 -2.02
C SER A 101 -10.94 -5.64 -3.30
N LEU A 102 -10.65 -6.93 -3.27
CA LEU A 102 -10.16 -7.64 -4.45
C LEU A 102 -11.33 -8.10 -5.31
N ASN A 103 -11.13 -8.01 -6.61
CA ASN A 103 -12.04 -8.62 -7.57
C ASN A 103 -11.95 -10.15 -7.48
N PRO A 104 -13.04 -10.87 -7.77
CA PRO A 104 -13.04 -12.33 -7.77
C PRO A 104 -11.98 -12.87 -8.73
N GLY A 105 -11.16 -13.80 -8.23
CA GLY A 105 -10.03 -14.35 -8.97
C GLY A 105 -8.72 -13.60 -8.78
N TRP A 106 -8.63 -12.61 -7.89
CA TRP A 106 -7.37 -12.04 -7.43
C TRP A 106 -7.03 -12.54 -6.02
N THR A 107 -5.75 -12.77 -5.76
CA THR A 107 -5.27 -13.23 -4.45
C THR A 107 -4.05 -12.43 -4.02
N ILE A 108 -3.86 -12.34 -2.70
CA ILE A 108 -2.65 -11.78 -2.12
C ILE A 108 -1.64 -12.90 -1.97
N GLN A 109 -0.49 -12.74 -2.62
CA GLN A 109 0.64 -13.64 -2.52
C GLN A 109 1.72 -13.03 -1.62
N PRO A 110 2.51 -13.84 -0.90
CA PRO A 110 3.68 -13.33 -0.20
C PRO A 110 4.67 -12.72 -1.21
N GLY A 111 5.19 -11.54 -0.88
CA GLY A 111 6.14 -10.79 -1.67
C GLY A 111 7.58 -11.29 -1.51
N ALA A 112 8.54 -10.48 -1.97
CA ALA A 112 9.95 -10.85 -1.99
C ALA A 112 10.59 -10.99 -0.59
N ARG A 113 10.05 -10.33 0.44
CA ARG A 113 10.50 -10.48 1.84
C ARG A 113 9.42 -11.15 2.69
N LYS A 114 9.83 -11.80 3.78
CA LYS A 114 8.90 -12.39 4.75
C LYS A 114 8.02 -11.31 5.37
N GLY A 115 6.72 -11.42 5.14
CA GLY A 115 5.72 -10.46 5.60
C GLY A 115 5.39 -9.37 4.59
N ASP A 116 6.12 -9.30 3.47
CA ASP A 116 5.64 -8.56 2.32
C ASP A 116 4.55 -9.35 1.63
N PHE A 117 3.66 -8.63 0.98
CA PHE A 117 2.55 -9.18 0.23
C PHE A 117 2.46 -8.46 -1.10
N THR A 118 1.96 -9.13 -2.13
CA THR A 118 1.68 -8.55 -3.42
C THR A 118 0.37 -9.06 -3.96
N VAL A 119 -0.39 -8.20 -4.62
CA VAL A 119 -1.61 -8.64 -5.31
C VAL A 119 -1.22 -9.25 -6.65
N ALA A 120 -1.66 -10.48 -6.88
CA ALA A 120 -1.44 -11.20 -8.11
C ALA A 120 -2.69 -11.99 -8.49
N ARG A 121 -2.96 -12.06 -9.79
CA ARG A 121 -3.95 -12.99 -10.29
C ARG A 121 -3.31 -14.38 -10.20
N PRO A 122 -3.94 -15.38 -9.56
CA PRO A 122 -3.52 -16.75 -9.75
C PRO A 122 -3.75 -17.04 -11.22
N SER A 123 -2.67 -17.04 -12.00
CA SER A 123 -2.70 -17.56 -13.35
C SER A 123 -3.27 -18.96 -13.24
N SER A 124 -4.44 -19.18 -13.83
CA SER A 124 -5.12 -20.46 -13.84
C SER A 124 -4.17 -21.52 -14.38
N SER A 125 -3.54 -22.26 -13.49
CA SER A 125 -2.83 -23.49 -13.78
C SER A 125 -3.09 -24.47 -12.65
N GLU A 126 -4.35 -24.90 -12.52
CA GLU A 126 -4.64 -26.24 -12.03
C GLU A 126 -6.01 -26.72 -12.54
N GLY A 127 -6.06 -26.96 -13.85
CA GLY A 127 -6.73 -28.15 -14.33
C GLY A 127 -5.71 -29.29 -14.20
N ALA A 128 -5.68 -29.95 -13.05
CA ALA A 128 -4.97 -31.21 -12.86
C ALA A 128 -5.73 -32.10 -11.87
N THR A 129 -6.95 -32.48 -12.23
CA THR A 129 -7.47 -33.81 -11.92
C THR A 129 -7.10 -34.70 -13.10
N PRO A 130 -6.32 -35.78 -12.89
CA PRO A 130 -6.95 -37.03 -12.53
C PRO A 130 -6.14 -37.92 -11.55
N HIS A 131 -6.84 -38.59 -10.64
CA HIS A 131 -6.57 -40.01 -10.32
C HIS A 131 -7.84 -40.69 -9.83
#